data_AF-A0A2M8B3K2-F1
#
_entry.id   AF-A0A2M8B3K2-F1
#
_cell.length_a   1.000
_cell.length_b   1.000
_cell.length_c   1.000
_cell.angle_alpha   90.00
_cell.angle_beta   90.00
_cell.angle_gamma   90.00
#
_symmetry.space_group_name_H-M   'P 1'
#
loop_
_entity.id
_entity.type
_entity.pdbx_description
1 polymer ?
#
loop_
_entity_poly.entity_id
_entity_poly.type
_entity_poly.pdbx_seq_one_letter_code
_entity_poly.pdbx_strand_id
1 'polypeptide(L)'
;MIPAPVVSGLGESVRAAYRTDPVGAAARIERILGEKLAGASPEERIAAVREIRARCGSSRPSSGPTPAGNVAQEWTRLAALLLGDRVDVAKLPPGELSEKLAASLNTVFDSLNAIVGGINTTLLGKKEELETIRFIIGSDLGGKKASGSLQEYLDRIQEAFAVAHRAFQEAAEKKTGELLDELSPENISSKAEGGLKFGPMRKAELWDIYEERFRTVKKALESGRLRESLLREFERSCQKMYKTERKGKS
;
A
#
# COMPACT_ATOMS: atom_id res chain seq x y z
N MET A 1 -30.72 -60.62 -17.11
CA MET A 1 -31.27 -59.27 -17.35
C MET A 1 -31.65 -58.67 -16.00
N ILE A 2 -30.90 -57.67 -15.52
CA ILE A 2 -31.14 -57.06 -14.19
C ILE A 2 -32.42 -56.21 -14.25
N PRO A 3 -33.34 -56.30 -13.27
CA PRO A 3 -34.55 -55.49 -13.26
C PRO A 3 -34.23 -53.99 -13.18
N ALA A 4 -34.86 -53.18 -14.04
CA ALA A 4 -34.80 -51.71 -14.01
C ALA A 4 -35.02 -51.03 -12.62
N PRO A 5 -35.86 -51.57 -11.69
CA PRO A 5 -35.95 -51.01 -10.34
C PRO A 5 -34.68 -51.19 -9.51
N VAL A 6 -33.90 -52.25 -9.74
CA VAL A 6 -32.63 -52.51 -9.02
C VAL A 6 -31.56 -51.48 -9.42
N VAL A 7 -31.47 -51.16 -10.71
CA VAL A 7 -30.52 -50.15 -11.24
C VAL A 7 -30.88 -48.74 -10.76
N SER A 8 -32.18 -48.44 -10.67
CA SER A 8 -32.67 -47.12 -10.22
C SER A 8 -32.40 -46.89 -8.72
N GLY A 9 -32.69 -47.87 -7.85
CA GLY A 9 -32.39 -47.80 -6.42
C GLY A 9 -30.88 -47.82 -6.11
N LEU A 10 -30.06 -48.42 -6.98
CA LEU A 10 -28.60 -48.45 -6.86
C LEU A 10 -27.99 -47.06 -7.16
N GLY A 11 -28.49 -46.36 -8.18
CA GLY A 11 -28.05 -44.99 -8.50
C GLY A 11 -28.38 -43.95 -7.42
N GLU A 12 -29.44 -44.15 -6.64
CA GLU A 12 -29.75 -43.32 -5.47
C GLU A 12 -28.84 -43.62 -4.28
N SER A 13 -28.57 -44.91 -4.03
CA SER A 13 -27.65 -45.35 -2.97
C SER A 13 -26.23 -44.81 -3.18
N VAL A 14 -25.75 -44.82 -4.43
CA VAL A 14 -24.43 -44.27 -4.82
C VAL A 14 -24.37 -42.75 -4.63
N ARG A 15 -25.44 -42.02 -5.00
CA ARG A 15 -25.52 -40.57 -4.79
C ARG A 15 -25.60 -40.20 -3.31
N ALA A 16 -26.32 -40.97 -2.49
CA ALA A 16 -26.38 -40.77 -1.05
C ALA A 16 -25.01 -40.98 -0.38
N ALA A 17 -24.28 -42.03 -0.78
CA ALA A 17 -22.93 -42.29 -0.29
C ALA A 17 -21.96 -41.15 -0.64
N TYR A 18 -22.00 -40.64 -1.88
CA TYR A 18 -21.16 -39.52 -2.30
C TYR A 18 -21.49 -38.20 -1.60
N ARG A 19 -22.78 -37.92 -1.34
CA ARG A 19 -23.21 -36.70 -0.61
C ARG A 19 -22.80 -36.71 0.86
N THR A 20 -22.70 -37.89 1.47
CA THR A 20 -22.41 -38.02 2.90
C THR A 20 -20.91 -37.89 3.18
N ASP A 21 -20.06 -38.41 2.30
CA ASP A 21 -18.61 -38.37 2.45
C ASP A 21 -17.92 -38.48 1.07
N PRO A 22 -17.58 -37.34 0.43
CA PRO A 22 -16.95 -37.34 -0.89
C PRO A 22 -15.54 -37.96 -0.92
N VAL A 23 -14.82 -37.93 0.19
CA VAL A 23 -13.42 -38.39 0.29
C VAL A 23 -13.36 -39.90 0.49
N GLY A 24 -14.28 -40.46 1.29
CA GLY A 24 -14.45 -41.91 1.49
C GLY A 24 -15.46 -42.58 0.55
N ALA A 25 -16.06 -41.82 -0.37
CA ALA A 25 -17.12 -42.30 -1.26
C ALA A 25 -16.72 -43.49 -2.11
N ALA A 26 -15.48 -43.50 -2.63
CA ALA A 26 -15.01 -44.54 -3.56
C ALA A 26 -15.11 -45.95 -2.95
N ALA A 27 -14.55 -46.15 -1.75
CA ALA A 27 -14.58 -47.43 -1.06
C ALA A 27 -16.01 -47.85 -0.64
N ARG A 28 -16.86 -46.89 -0.28
CA ARG A 28 -18.27 -47.15 0.06
C ARG A 28 -19.10 -47.53 -1.16
N ILE A 29 -18.89 -46.84 -2.28
CA ILE A 29 -19.57 -47.12 -3.56
C ILE A 29 -19.15 -48.50 -4.07
N GLU A 30 -17.86 -48.83 -4.01
CA GLU A 30 -17.35 -50.15 -4.40
C GLU A 30 -17.97 -51.26 -3.57
N ARG A 31 -18.07 -51.08 -2.24
CA ARG A 31 -18.75 -52.04 -1.36
C ARG A 31 -20.23 -52.20 -1.68
N ILE A 32 -20.96 -51.11 -1.90
CA ILE A 32 -22.39 -51.14 -2.25
C ILE A 32 -22.61 -51.86 -3.59
N LEU A 33 -21.76 -51.58 -4.59
CA LEU A 33 -21.81 -52.25 -5.89
C LEU A 33 -21.45 -53.74 -5.75
N GLY A 34 -20.45 -54.08 -4.94
CA GLY A 34 -20.04 -55.45 -4.66
C GLY A 34 -21.13 -56.27 -3.98
N GLU A 35 -21.79 -55.72 -2.96
CA GLU A 35 -22.88 -56.39 -2.23
C GLU A 35 -24.12 -56.56 -3.12
N LYS A 36 -24.55 -55.50 -3.82
CA LYS A 36 -25.81 -55.54 -4.60
C LYS A 36 -25.68 -56.22 -5.96
N LEU A 37 -24.47 -56.38 -6.49
CA LEU A 37 -24.22 -57.07 -7.75
C LEU A 37 -23.51 -58.44 -7.56
N ALA A 38 -23.41 -58.94 -6.33
CA ALA A 38 -22.74 -60.19 -5.99
C ALA A 38 -23.26 -61.41 -6.79
N GLY A 39 -24.57 -61.43 -7.10
CA GLY A 39 -25.21 -62.52 -7.86
C GLY A 39 -25.30 -62.31 -9.38
N ALA A 40 -24.84 -61.17 -9.92
CA ALA A 40 -24.93 -60.84 -11.34
C ALA A 40 -23.69 -61.33 -12.11
N SER A 41 -23.88 -61.70 -13.39
CA SER A 41 -22.76 -62.11 -14.25
C SER A 41 -21.80 -60.93 -14.51
N PRO A 42 -20.53 -61.20 -14.90
CA PRO A 42 -19.57 -60.13 -15.18
C PRO A 42 -20.07 -59.11 -16.23
N GLU A 43 -20.78 -59.58 -17.26
CA GLU A 43 -21.35 -58.72 -18.31
C GLU A 43 -22.49 -57.83 -17.78
N GLU A 44 -23.33 -58.37 -16.90
CA GLU A 44 -24.43 -57.63 -16.28
C GLU A 44 -23.93 -56.58 -15.29
N ARG A 45 -22.84 -56.87 -14.56
CA ARG A 45 -22.16 -55.90 -13.68
C ARG A 45 -21.65 -54.70 -14.47
N ILE A 46 -21.00 -54.96 -15.61
CA ILE A 46 -20.47 -53.91 -16.48
C ILE A 46 -21.60 -53.07 -17.08
N ALA A 47 -22.69 -53.71 -17.52
CA ALA A 47 -23.86 -53.00 -18.04
C ALA A 47 -24.50 -52.09 -16.98
N ALA A 48 -24.69 -52.59 -15.75
CA ALA A 48 -25.26 -51.82 -14.65
C ALA A 48 -24.39 -50.61 -14.26
N VAL A 49 -23.07 -50.78 -14.20
CA VAL A 49 -22.14 -49.67 -13.89
C VAL A 49 -22.12 -48.61 -15.00
N ARG A 50 -22.17 -49.02 -16.28
CA ARG A 50 -22.27 -48.07 -17.40
C ARG A 50 -23.57 -47.26 -17.34
N GLU A 51 -24.68 -47.90 -17.00
CA GLU A 51 -25.97 -47.23 -16.88
C GLU A 51 -26.01 -46.25 -15.70
N ILE A 52 -25.43 -46.62 -14.55
CA ILE A 52 -25.28 -45.71 -13.40
C ILE A 52 -24.37 -44.52 -13.77
N ARG A 53 -23.26 -44.76 -14.47
CA ARG A 53 -22.38 -43.70 -14.97
C ARG A 53 -23.12 -42.75 -15.92
N ALA A 54 -23.94 -43.29 -16.83
CA ALA A 54 -24.75 -42.48 -17.74
C ALA A 54 -25.77 -41.63 -16.96
N ARG A 55 -26.49 -42.21 -16.00
CA ARG A 55 -27.50 -41.49 -15.19
C ARG A 55 -26.87 -40.44 -14.25
N CYS A 56 -25.72 -40.74 -13.65
CA CYS A 56 -24.99 -39.80 -12.80
C CYS A 56 -24.29 -38.70 -13.62
N GLY A 57 -23.77 -39.01 -14.81
CA GLY A 57 -23.15 -38.03 -15.72
C GLY A 57 -24.15 -37.12 -16.44
N SER A 58 -25.42 -37.56 -16.57
CA SER A 58 -26.50 -36.77 -17.18
C SER A 58 -27.21 -35.83 -16.20
N SER A 59 -26.95 -35.94 -14.89
CA SER A 59 -27.33 -34.91 -13.92
C SER A 59 -26.37 -33.73 -14.04
N ARG A 60 -26.52 -32.97 -15.11
CA ARG A 60 -26.08 -31.58 -15.17
C ARG A 60 -26.74 -30.89 -13.97
N PRO A 61 -25.98 -30.36 -12.99
CA PRO A 61 -26.59 -29.73 -11.84
C PRO A 61 -27.37 -28.53 -12.36
N SER A 62 -28.69 -28.54 -12.17
CA SER A 62 -29.51 -27.35 -12.25
C SER A 62 -28.97 -26.37 -11.22
N SER A 63 -28.27 -25.34 -11.72
CA SER A 63 -28.24 -23.98 -11.18
C SER A 63 -28.24 -23.87 -9.65
N GLY A 64 -27.23 -24.43 -8.99
CA GLY A 64 -26.75 -23.88 -7.72
C GLY A 64 -25.59 -22.93 -8.03
N PRO A 65 -25.42 -21.80 -7.31
CA PRO A 65 -24.34 -20.87 -7.59
C PRO A 65 -23.00 -21.60 -7.42
N THR A 66 -22.33 -21.82 -8.54
CA THR A 66 -20.93 -22.22 -8.56
C THR A 66 -20.13 -21.14 -7.83
N PRO A 67 -19.18 -21.46 -6.93
CA PRO A 67 -18.33 -20.46 -6.27
C PRO A 67 -17.49 -19.64 -7.27
N ALA A 68 -17.43 -20.04 -8.54
CA ALA A 68 -16.84 -19.26 -9.62
C ALA A 68 -17.57 -17.94 -9.94
N GLY A 69 -18.86 -17.81 -9.60
CA GLY A 69 -19.60 -16.55 -9.73
C GLY A 69 -19.27 -15.53 -8.64
N ASN A 70 -18.83 -16.00 -7.46
CA ASN A 70 -18.45 -15.13 -6.34
C ASN A 70 -17.15 -14.40 -6.63
N VAL A 71 -16.16 -15.06 -7.23
CA VAL A 71 -14.84 -14.46 -7.46
C VAL A 71 -14.96 -13.23 -8.37
N ALA A 72 -15.67 -13.33 -9.50
CA ALA A 72 -15.87 -12.19 -10.40
C ALA A 72 -16.65 -11.03 -9.73
N GLN A 73 -17.64 -11.35 -8.89
CA GLN A 73 -18.42 -10.36 -8.15
C GLN A 73 -17.62 -9.72 -7.01
N GLU A 74 -16.79 -10.49 -6.31
CA GLU A 74 -15.84 -10.04 -5.29
C GLU A 74 -14.78 -9.13 -5.90
N TRP A 75 -14.21 -9.48 -7.06
CA TRP A 75 -13.26 -8.62 -7.79
C TRP A 75 -13.90 -7.33 -8.31
N THR A 76 -15.15 -7.39 -8.76
CA THR A 76 -15.89 -6.18 -9.17
C THR A 76 -16.14 -5.27 -7.97
N ARG A 77 -16.46 -5.85 -6.80
CA ARG A 77 -16.62 -5.10 -5.56
C ARG A 77 -15.30 -4.52 -5.07
N LEU A 78 -14.19 -5.26 -5.17
CA LEU A 78 -12.85 -4.83 -4.78
C LEU A 78 -12.35 -3.70 -5.70
N ALA A 79 -12.60 -3.82 -7.01
CA ALA A 79 -12.32 -2.77 -7.98
C ALA A 79 -13.14 -1.50 -7.70
N ALA A 80 -14.44 -1.63 -7.43
CA ALA A 80 -15.28 -0.49 -7.08
C ALA A 80 -14.87 0.18 -5.75
N LEU A 81 -14.41 -0.60 -4.77
CA LEU A 81 -13.92 -0.10 -3.49
C LEU A 81 -12.57 0.63 -3.62
N LEU A 82 -11.68 0.15 -4.49
CA LEU A 82 -10.34 0.74 -4.67
C LEU A 82 -10.31 1.92 -5.66
N LEU A 83 -11.10 1.85 -6.73
CA LEU A 83 -11.07 2.84 -7.82
C LEU A 83 -12.19 3.89 -7.67
N GLY A 84 -13.10 3.70 -6.71
CA GLY A 84 -14.24 4.59 -6.47
C GLY A 84 -15.30 4.57 -7.58
N ASP A 85 -15.04 3.86 -8.68
CA ASP A 85 -15.90 3.80 -9.85
C ASP A 85 -16.24 2.36 -10.23
N ARG A 86 -17.46 2.14 -10.72
CA ARG A 86 -17.92 0.80 -11.11
C ARG A 86 -17.32 0.44 -12.45
N VAL A 87 -16.09 -0.06 -12.43
CA VAL A 87 -15.46 -0.62 -13.63
C VAL A 87 -16.29 -1.82 -14.09
N ASP A 88 -16.71 -1.79 -15.35
CA ASP A 88 -17.53 -2.82 -15.97
C ASP A 88 -16.66 -4.04 -16.30
N VAL A 89 -16.40 -4.86 -15.27
CA VAL A 89 -15.47 -6.03 -15.31
C VAL A 89 -15.84 -7.04 -16.41
N ALA A 90 -17.08 -7.01 -16.90
CA ALA A 90 -17.55 -7.85 -18.00
C ALA A 90 -16.90 -7.57 -19.37
N LYS A 91 -16.23 -6.42 -19.55
CA LYS A 91 -15.55 -6.06 -20.81
C LYS A 91 -14.05 -6.35 -20.83
N LEU A 92 -13.48 -6.77 -19.70
CA LEU A 92 -12.04 -6.99 -19.59
C LEU A 92 -11.70 -8.48 -19.82
N PRO A 93 -10.65 -8.78 -20.59
CA PRO A 93 -10.09 -10.12 -20.69
C PRO A 93 -9.76 -10.72 -19.31
N PRO A 94 -9.97 -12.03 -19.11
CA PRO A 94 -9.63 -12.68 -17.85
C PRO A 94 -8.16 -12.45 -17.49
N GLY A 95 -7.90 -11.88 -16.30
CA GLY A 95 -6.55 -11.63 -15.79
C GLY A 95 -5.98 -10.22 -16.03
N GLU A 96 -6.50 -9.47 -17.00
CA GLU A 96 -5.96 -8.14 -17.32
C GLU A 96 -6.24 -7.11 -16.22
N LEU A 97 -7.40 -7.22 -15.54
CA LEU A 97 -7.74 -6.36 -14.40
C LEU A 97 -6.79 -6.59 -13.22
N SER A 98 -6.48 -7.85 -12.89
CA SER A 98 -5.54 -8.17 -11.81
C SER A 98 -4.12 -7.72 -12.12
N GLU A 99 -3.68 -7.85 -13.37
CA GLU A 99 -2.36 -7.37 -13.79
C GLU A 99 -2.26 -5.84 -13.73
N LYS A 100 -3.26 -5.12 -14.25
CA LYS A 100 -3.30 -3.66 -14.18
C LYS A 100 -3.39 -3.16 -12.74
N LEU A 101 -4.22 -3.79 -11.90
CA LEU A 101 -4.33 -3.44 -10.49
C LEU A 101 -3.02 -3.69 -9.75
N ALA A 102 -2.39 -4.85 -9.96
CA ALA A 102 -1.09 -5.16 -9.39
C ALA A 102 -0.02 -4.17 -9.86
N ALA A 103 -0.01 -3.80 -11.14
CA ALA A 103 0.90 -2.81 -11.69
C ALA A 103 0.69 -1.43 -11.05
N SER A 104 -0.55 -0.94 -10.95
CA SER A 104 -0.87 0.35 -10.30
C SER A 104 -0.50 0.36 -8.83
N LEU A 105 -0.82 -0.70 -8.07
CA LEU A 105 -0.42 -0.83 -6.67
C LEU A 105 1.10 -0.87 -6.52
N ASN A 106 1.80 -1.59 -7.40
CA ASN A 106 3.26 -1.61 -7.42
C ASN A 106 3.83 -0.20 -7.62
N THR A 107 3.32 0.57 -8.58
CA THR A 107 3.75 1.96 -8.79
C THR A 107 3.52 2.83 -7.56
N VAL A 108 2.36 2.70 -6.90
CA VAL A 108 2.04 3.46 -5.68
C VAL A 108 3.00 3.08 -4.54
N PHE A 109 3.21 1.79 -4.31
CA PHE A 109 4.11 1.31 -3.26
C PHE A 109 5.57 1.69 -3.51
N ASP A 110 6.04 1.60 -4.76
CA ASP A 110 7.41 2.00 -5.12
C ASP A 110 7.59 3.51 -4.98
N SER A 111 6.60 4.31 -5.37
CA SER A 111 6.62 5.78 -5.19
C SER A 111 6.65 6.16 -3.71
N LEU A 112 5.83 5.51 -2.88
CA LEU A 112 5.84 5.73 -1.43
C LEU A 112 7.18 5.33 -0.82
N ASN A 113 7.71 4.15 -1.14
CA ASN A 113 9.02 3.70 -0.66
C ASN A 113 10.14 4.67 -1.10
N ALA A 114 10.09 5.20 -2.32
CA ALA A 114 11.08 6.15 -2.82
C ALA A 114 11.04 7.48 -2.04
N ILE A 115 9.84 8.01 -1.75
CA ILE A 115 9.71 9.25 -0.99
C ILE A 115 10.19 9.05 0.45
N VAL A 116 9.81 7.93 1.07
CA VAL A 116 10.20 7.57 2.43
C VAL A 116 11.72 7.34 2.53
N GLY A 117 12.30 6.65 1.55
CA GLY A 117 13.74 6.47 1.43
C GLY A 117 14.48 7.79 1.29
N GLY A 118 13.95 8.72 0.47
CA GLY A 118 14.48 10.08 0.34
C GLY A 118 14.44 10.86 1.65
N ILE A 119 13.32 10.82 2.37
CA ILE A 119 13.18 11.49 3.68
C ILE A 119 14.17 10.93 4.70
N ASN A 120 14.26 9.60 4.86
CA ASN A 120 15.15 9.02 5.86
C ASN A 120 16.63 9.21 5.55
N THR A 121 17.00 9.04 4.27
CA THR A 121 18.39 9.14 3.83
C THR A 121 18.87 10.58 3.83
N THR A 122 18.05 11.51 3.33
CA THR A 122 18.45 12.90 3.14
C THR A 122 18.16 13.78 4.36
N LEU A 123 17.13 13.50 5.15
CA LEU A 123 16.68 14.39 6.24
C LEU A 123 16.98 13.86 7.65
N LEU A 124 16.98 12.53 7.84
CA LEU A 124 17.25 11.92 9.15
C LEU A 124 18.67 11.33 9.25
N GLY A 125 19.44 11.32 8.16
CA GLY A 125 20.79 10.75 8.12
C GLY A 125 20.84 9.26 8.44
N LYS A 126 19.69 8.58 8.37
CA LYS A 126 19.55 7.16 8.70
C LYS A 126 19.35 6.35 7.43
N LYS A 127 20.24 5.38 7.20
CA LYS A 127 19.88 4.14 6.52
C LYS A 127 19.12 3.26 7.52
N GLU A 128 17.91 3.65 7.89
CA GLU A 128 17.00 2.61 8.38
C GLU A 128 16.60 1.82 7.14
N GLU A 129 17.02 0.56 7.07
CA GLU A 129 16.50 -0.41 6.10
C GLU A 129 15.02 -0.61 6.44
N LEU A 130 14.19 0.35 6.03
CA LEU A 130 12.77 0.21 6.17
C LEU A 130 12.33 -0.95 5.28
N GLU A 131 11.71 -1.93 5.91
CA GLU A 131 11.00 -2.99 5.24
C GLU A 131 10.04 -2.35 4.22
N THR A 132 10.12 -2.77 2.96
CA THR A 132 9.22 -2.25 1.92
C THR A 132 7.78 -2.58 2.28
N ILE A 133 6.83 -1.75 1.84
CA ILE A 133 5.39 -2.02 1.99
C ILE A 133 5.03 -3.47 1.53
N ARG A 134 5.67 -3.97 0.47
CA ARG A 134 5.52 -5.37 0.01
C ARG A 134 5.98 -6.40 1.03
N PHE A 135 7.11 -6.17 1.69
CA PHE A 135 7.61 -7.07 2.73
C PHE A 135 6.65 -7.13 3.91
N ILE A 136 6.12 -5.98 4.34
CA ILE A 136 5.18 -5.90 5.46
C ILE A 136 3.85 -6.59 5.11
N ILE A 137 3.27 -6.28 3.95
CA ILE A 137 2.05 -6.94 3.46
C ILE A 137 2.25 -8.45 3.30
N GLY A 138 3.38 -8.86 2.72
CA GLY A 138 3.70 -10.28 2.51
C GLY A 138 3.92 -11.06 3.81
N SER A 139 4.44 -10.39 4.84
CA SER A 139 4.63 -10.97 6.16
C SER A 139 3.29 -11.14 6.90
N ASP A 140 2.43 -10.12 6.84
CA ASP A 140 1.11 -10.11 7.47
C ASP A 140 0.17 -11.18 6.86
N LEU A 141 0.16 -11.30 5.52
CA LEU A 141 -0.57 -12.34 4.80
C LEU A 141 0.05 -13.74 4.98
N GLY A 142 1.37 -13.82 5.13
CA GLY A 142 2.12 -15.06 5.29
C GLY A 142 2.12 -15.63 6.72
N GLY A 143 1.43 -14.97 7.67
CA GLY A 143 1.38 -15.37 9.08
C GLY A 143 2.73 -15.27 9.80
N LYS A 144 3.73 -14.61 9.19
CA LYS A 144 5.01 -14.31 9.83
C LYS A 144 4.88 -12.96 10.51
N LYS A 145 5.21 -12.89 11.81
CA LYS A 145 5.28 -11.59 12.53
C LYS A 145 6.29 -10.68 11.83
N ALA A 146 5.79 -9.75 11.02
CA ALA A 146 6.53 -8.56 10.64
C ALA A 146 6.88 -7.78 11.91
N SER A 147 7.88 -6.91 11.81
CA SER A 147 8.28 -6.01 12.91
C SER A 147 7.20 -4.98 13.29
N GLY A 148 6.13 -4.86 12.50
CA GLY A 148 4.94 -4.06 12.78
C GLY A 148 3.84 -4.27 11.74
N SER A 149 2.65 -3.78 12.02
CA SER A 149 1.53 -3.82 11.07
C SER A 149 1.73 -2.80 9.92
N LEU A 150 1.03 -2.98 8.79
CA LEU A 150 1.02 -1.98 7.71
C LEU A 150 0.56 -0.60 8.21
N GLN A 151 -0.39 -0.58 9.15
CA GLN A 151 -0.87 0.65 9.77
C GLN A 151 0.25 1.37 10.51
N GLU A 152 1.01 0.67 11.34
CA GLU A 152 2.15 1.25 12.06
C GLU A 152 3.23 1.79 11.11
N TYR A 153 3.42 1.14 9.96
CA TYR A 153 4.33 1.64 8.92
C TYR A 153 3.83 2.93 8.29
N LEU A 154 2.54 2.99 7.92
CA LEU A 154 1.92 4.20 7.37
C LEU A 154 1.92 5.35 8.38
N ASP A 155 1.66 5.06 9.66
CA ASP A 155 1.71 6.06 10.74
C ASP A 155 3.13 6.63 10.89
N ARG A 156 4.18 5.80 10.80
CA ARG A 156 5.58 6.27 10.80
C ARG A 156 5.90 7.15 9.60
N ILE A 157 5.36 6.83 8.42
CA ILE A 157 5.52 7.68 7.23
C ILE A 157 4.85 9.04 7.47
N GLN A 158 3.61 9.03 7.98
CA GLN A 158 2.87 10.24 8.27
C GLN A 158 3.59 11.11 9.33
N GLU A 159 4.12 10.49 10.39
CA GLU A 159 4.92 11.17 11.42
C GLU A 159 6.18 11.80 10.80
N ALA A 160 6.92 11.06 9.97
CA ALA A 160 8.11 11.57 9.29
C ALA A 160 7.83 12.77 8.36
N PHE A 161 6.75 12.70 7.58
CA PHE A 161 6.30 13.83 6.75
C PHE A 161 5.88 15.03 7.60
N ALA A 162 5.12 14.82 8.67
CA ALA A 162 4.67 15.90 9.55
C ALA A 162 5.84 16.60 10.24
N VAL A 163 6.87 15.84 10.65
CA VAL A 163 8.11 16.39 11.21
C VAL A 163 8.87 17.18 10.16
N ALA A 164 9.07 16.63 8.95
CA ALA A 164 9.74 17.33 7.86
C ALA A 164 9.00 18.63 7.48
N HIS A 165 7.67 18.61 7.37
CA HIS A 165 6.90 19.80 7.05
C HIS A 165 7.05 20.89 8.13
N ARG A 166 6.92 20.53 9.41
CA ARG A 166 7.12 21.48 10.53
C ARG A 166 8.54 22.03 10.59
N ALA A 167 9.55 21.18 10.44
CA ALA A 167 10.93 21.60 10.43
C ALA A 167 11.25 22.54 9.25
N PHE A 168 10.62 22.33 8.08
CA PHE A 168 10.77 23.24 6.96
C PHE A 168 10.13 24.61 7.24
N GLN A 169 8.93 24.63 7.85
CA GLN A 169 8.29 25.88 8.28
C GLN A 169 9.17 26.65 9.26
N GLU A 170 9.69 26.00 10.31
CA GLU A 170 10.60 26.63 11.28
C GLU A 170 11.86 27.19 10.61
N ALA A 171 12.49 26.43 9.71
CA ALA A 171 13.67 26.87 9.00
C ALA A 171 13.39 28.05 8.06
N ALA A 172 12.24 28.03 7.36
CA ALA A 172 11.81 29.11 6.48
C ALA A 172 11.49 30.39 7.25
N GLU A 173 10.75 30.29 8.36
CA GLU A 173 10.46 31.41 9.26
C GLU A 173 11.75 32.01 9.81
N LYS A 174 12.65 31.17 10.34
CA LYS A 174 13.94 31.63 10.86
C LYS A 174 14.76 32.34 9.80
N LYS A 175 14.90 31.74 8.60
CA LYS A 175 15.70 32.34 7.53
C LYS A 175 15.09 33.65 7.02
N THR A 176 13.77 33.72 6.97
CA THR A 176 13.04 34.94 6.61
C THR A 176 13.24 36.03 7.67
N GLY A 177 13.17 35.66 8.95
CA GLY A 177 13.51 36.55 10.07
C GLY A 177 14.92 37.10 9.97
N GLU A 178 15.92 36.26 9.70
CA GLU A 178 17.31 36.70 9.50
C GLU A 178 17.44 37.71 8.34
N LEU A 179 16.69 37.53 7.25
CA LEU A 179 16.69 38.48 6.13
C LEU A 179 16.02 39.81 6.48
N LEU A 180 14.89 39.75 7.19
CA LEU A 180 14.19 40.96 7.65
C LEU A 180 15.03 41.73 8.66
N ASP A 181 15.71 41.03 9.57
CA ASP A 181 16.61 41.64 10.55
C ASP A 181 17.83 42.29 9.88
N GLU A 182 18.42 41.64 8.88
CA GLU A 182 19.56 42.18 8.14
C GLU A 182 19.17 43.47 7.39
N LEU A 183 17.95 43.54 6.85
CA LEU A 183 17.42 44.67 6.10
C LEU A 183 16.60 45.67 6.95
N SER A 184 16.45 45.42 8.26
CA SER A 184 15.67 46.27 9.16
C SER A 184 16.27 47.68 9.24
N PRO A 185 15.47 48.74 9.01
CA PRO A 185 15.92 50.11 9.19
C PRO A 185 16.47 50.38 10.60
N GLU A 186 15.84 49.81 11.63
CA GLU A 186 16.26 49.93 13.02
C GLU A 186 17.65 49.30 13.23
N ASN A 187 17.87 48.08 12.73
CA ASN A 187 19.16 47.39 12.82
C ASN A 187 20.26 48.04 11.96
N ILE A 188 19.90 48.67 10.84
CA ILE A 188 20.82 49.46 10.04
C ILE A 188 21.20 50.74 10.80
N SER A 189 20.22 51.39 11.43
CA SER A 189 20.42 52.64 12.16
C SER A 189 21.23 52.49 13.44
N SER A 190 21.03 51.40 14.19
CA SER A 190 21.74 51.12 15.45
C SER A 190 23.20 50.73 15.21
N LYS A 191 23.49 49.99 14.13
CA LYS A 191 24.87 49.65 13.73
C LYS A 191 25.63 50.84 13.13
N ALA A 192 24.94 51.93 12.79
CA ALA A 192 25.55 53.20 12.36
C ALA A 192 25.83 54.18 13.52
N GLU A 193 25.49 53.82 14.77
CA GLU A 193 25.80 54.65 15.95
C GLU A 193 27.31 54.68 16.20
N GLY A 194 27.92 55.81 15.84
CA GLY A 194 29.36 56.04 15.91
C GLY A 194 29.86 57.05 14.86
N GLY A 195 29.07 57.33 13.82
CA GLY A 195 29.41 58.30 12.78
C GLY A 195 29.21 59.75 13.22
N LEU A 196 30.23 60.59 13.00
CA LEU A 196 30.23 62.05 13.23
C LEU A 196 29.22 62.83 12.33
N LYS A 197 28.39 62.12 11.55
CA LYS A 197 27.53 62.66 10.49
C LYS A 197 26.11 62.90 11.01
N PHE A 198 25.56 64.08 10.71
CA PHE A 198 24.21 64.49 11.10
C PHE A 198 23.38 64.91 9.87
N GLY A 199 22.05 64.88 10.00
CA GLY A 199 21.13 65.36 8.97
C GLY A 199 21.25 64.59 7.63
N PRO A 200 21.29 65.28 6.46
CA PRO A 200 21.34 64.64 5.14
C PRO A 200 22.51 63.65 4.95
N MET A 201 23.68 63.91 5.55
CA MET A 201 24.84 63.01 5.45
C MET A 201 24.61 61.69 6.16
N ARG A 202 23.87 61.69 7.29
CA ARG A 202 23.49 60.46 8.00
C ARG A 202 22.51 59.65 7.17
N LYS A 203 21.55 60.30 6.50
CA LYS A 203 20.60 59.62 5.62
C LYS A 203 21.29 58.94 4.43
N ALA A 204 22.26 59.62 3.81
CA ALA A 204 23.06 59.04 2.73
C ALA A 204 23.85 57.80 3.20
N GLU A 205 24.50 57.90 4.37
CA GLU A 205 25.22 56.77 4.96
C GLU A 205 24.32 55.56 5.27
N LEU A 206 23.14 55.79 5.84
CA LEU A 206 22.15 54.72 6.09
C LEU A 206 21.66 54.08 4.79
N TRP A 207 21.50 54.87 3.73
CA TRP A 207 21.12 54.38 2.41
C TRP A 207 22.22 53.51 1.79
N ASP A 208 23.48 53.95 1.87
CA ASP A 208 24.62 53.19 1.36
C ASP A 208 24.74 51.82 2.07
N ILE A 209 24.56 51.81 3.39
CA ILE A 209 24.56 50.57 4.20
C ILE A 209 23.40 49.66 3.77
N TYR A 210 22.19 50.21 3.61
CA TYR A 210 21.04 49.44 3.15
C TYR A 210 21.32 48.82 1.77
N GLU A 211 21.85 49.60 0.83
CA GLU A 211 22.11 49.14 -0.52
C GLU A 211 23.16 48.02 -0.55
N GLU A 212 24.21 48.12 0.27
CA GLU A 212 25.22 47.08 0.43
C GLU A 212 24.62 45.77 0.96
N ARG A 213 23.80 45.84 2.02
CA ARG A 213 23.13 44.67 2.59
C ARG A 213 22.15 44.04 1.62
N PHE A 214 21.34 44.86 0.95
CA PHE A 214 20.42 44.39 -0.07
C PHE A 214 21.15 43.66 -1.20
N ARG A 215 22.25 44.21 -1.73
CA ARG A 215 23.06 43.54 -2.75
C ARG A 215 23.63 42.21 -2.26
N THR A 216 24.04 42.14 -0.99
CA THR A 216 24.55 40.91 -0.39
C THR A 216 23.47 39.83 -0.32
N VAL A 217 22.27 40.18 0.16
CA VAL A 217 21.10 39.29 0.18
C VAL A 217 20.72 38.83 -1.22
N LYS A 218 20.63 39.77 -2.17
CA LYS A 218 20.33 39.48 -3.58
C LYS A 218 21.33 38.52 -4.19
N LYS A 219 22.63 38.75 -4.00
CA LYS A 219 23.69 37.87 -4.49
C LYS A 219 23.61 36.48 -3.84
N ALA A 220 23.29 36.40 -2.55
CA ALA A 220 23.10 35.12 -1.87
C ALA A 220 21.89 34.33 -2.42
N LEU A 221 20.81 35.02 -2.79
CA LEU A 221 19.65 34.43 -3.46
C LEU A 221 20.02 33.93 -4.86
N GLU A 222 20.60 34.79 -5.70
CA GLU A 222 20.95 34.48 -7.10
C GLU A 222 22.00 33.36 -7.21
N SER A 223 22.96 33.32 -6.29
CA SER A 223 23.98 32.25 -6.24
C SER A 223 23.49 30.95 -5.61
N GLY A 224 22.26 30.88 -5.12
CA GLY A 224 21.70 29.70 -4.45
C GLY A 224 22.20 29.48 -3.01
N ARG A 225 23.13 30.28 -2.50
CA ARG A 225 23.62 30.19 -1.10
C ARG A 225 22.50 30.35 -0.09
N LEU A 226 21.49 31.17 -0.37
CA LEU A 226 20.33 31.31 0.50
C LEU A 226 19.57 29.99 0.62
N ARG A 227 19.35 29.29 -0.51
CA ARG A 227 18.72 27.96 -0.53
C ARG A 227 19.56 26.95 0.23
N GLU A 228 20.87 26.94 0.05
CA GLU A 228 21.76 26.05 0.82
C GLU A 228 21.70 26.31 2.32
N SER A 229 21.70 27.59 2.73
CA SER A 229 21.54 27.97 4.13
C SER A 229 20.19 27.51 4.69
N LEU A 230 19.11 27.66 3.93
CA LEU A 230 17.78 27.18 4.32
C LEU A 230 17.76 25.67 4.48
N LEU A 231 18.30 24.91 3.52
CA LEU A 231 18.33 23.45 3.59
C LEU A 231 19.14 22.93 4.77
N ARG A 232 20.27 23.58 5.11
CA ARG A 232 21.05 23.24 6.31
C ARG A 232 20.30 23.53 7.61
N GLU A 233 19.52 24.61 7.64
CA GLU A 233 18.69 24.93 8.80
C GLU A 233 17.51 23.96 8.93
N PHE A 234 16.91 23.59 7.80
CA PHE A 234 15.89 22.58 7.72
C PHE A 234 16.38 21.22 8.23
N GLU A 235 17.55 20.75 7.77
CA GLU A 235 18.15 19.51 8.25
C GLU A 235 18.40 19.53 9.76
N ARG A 236 18.94 20.64 10.29
CA ARG A 236 19.14 20.83 11.73
C ARG A 236 17.84 20.77 12.51
N SER A 237 16.78 21.38 11.97
CA SER A 237 15.44 21.38 12.60
C SER A 237 14.84 19.97 12.62
N CYS A 238 14.93 19.22 11.51
CA CYS A 238 14.53 17.81 11.45
C CYS A 238 15.23 16.96 12.51
N GLN A 239 16.56 17.06 12.59
CA GLN A 239 17.36 16.31 13.57
C GLN A 239 17.00 16.67 15.03
N LYS A 240 16.72 17.95 15.30
CA LYS A 240 16.31 18.43 16.62
C LYS A 240 14.95 17.87 17.02
N MET A 241 13.94 17.99 16.14
CA MET A 241 12.59 17.50 16.41
C MET A 241 12.57 15.98 16.64
N TYR A 242 13.28 15.23 15.79
CA TYR A 242 13.36 13.78 15.90
C TYR A 242 14.01 13.30 17.22
N LYS A 243 15.05 14.00 17.71
CA LYS A 243 15.67 13.71 19.01
C LYS A 243 14.72 13.96 20.18
N THR A 244 13.88 15.00 20.10
CA THR A 244 12.92 15.35 21.14
C THR A 244 11.78 14.35 21.22
N GLU A 245 11.21 13.93 20.08
CA GLU A 245 10.12 12.93 20.06
C GLU A 245 10.58 11.55 20.55
N ARG A 246 11.84 11.16 20.35
CA ARG A 246 12.39 9.92 20.92
C ARG A 246 12.61 9.99 22.44
N LYS A 247 12.98 11.15 22.99
CA LYS A 247 13.14 11.32 24.44
C LYS A 247 11.81 11.32 25.19
N GLY A 248 10.69 11.61 24.54
CA GLY A 248 9.35 11.54 25.13
C GLY A 248 8.72 10.14 25.10
N LYS A 249 9.29 9.20 24.35
CA LYS A 249 8.81 7.81 24.21
C LYS A 249 9.69 6.78 24.95
N SER A 250 10.72 7.23 25.69
CA SER A 250 11.62 6.39 26.51
C SER A 250 11.45 6.71 27.99
#